data_AF-A0A7W0RYN1-F1
#
_entry.id   AF-A0A7W0RYN1-F1
#
_cell.length_a   1.000
_cell.length_b   1.000
_cell.length_c   1.000
_cell.angle_alpha   90.00
_cell.angle_beta   90.00
_cell.angle_gamma   90.00
#
_symmetry.space_group_name_H-M   'P 1'
#
loop_
_entity.id
_entity.type
_entity.pdbx_description
1 polymer ?
#
loop_
_entity_poly.entity_id
_entity_poly.type
_entity_poly.pdbx_seq_one_letter_code
_entity_poly.pdbx_strand_id
1 'polypeptide(L)' 'MTRKSITTSHVAVACDVCGRTLLRGEHADTFIAGGSRRMVCELCTARAANEGWIREGADNN' A
#
# COMPACT_ATOMS: atom_id res chain seq x y z
N MET A 1 15.31 21.54 -30.69
CA MET A 1 14.22 20.62 -30.28
C MET A 1 14.46 20.21 -28.84
N THR A 2 13.59 20.63 -27.92
CA THR A 2 13.68 20.35 -26.48
C THR A 2 13.14 18.95 -26.19
N ARG A 3 13.99 18.06 -25.64
CA ARG A 3 13.56 16.73 -25.17
C ARG A 3 12.62 16.90 -23.99
N LYS A 4 11.37 16.48 -24.17
CA LYS A 4 10.38 16.38 -23.09
C LYS A 4 10.77 15.20 -22.21
N SER A 5 11.30 15.48 -21.03
CA SER A 5 11.67 14.47 -20.04
C SER A 5 10.39 13.86 -19.45
N ILE A 6 10.13 12.59 -19.75
CA ILE A 6 9.05 11.83 -19.13
C ILE A 6 9.58 11.35 -17.78
N THR A 7 9.29 12.10 -16.71
CA THR A 7 9.50 11.61 -15.35
C THR A 7 8.36 10.66 -15.03
N THR A 8 8.62 9.35 -15.14
CA THR A 8 7.72 8.33 -14.61
C THR A 8 7.81 8.35 -13.09
N SER A 9 7.09 9.28 -12.47
CA SER A 9 6.85 9.29 -11.03
C SER A 9 5.82 8.21 -10.70
N HIS A 10 6.21 6.94 -10.84
CA HIS A 10 5.39 5.85 -10.32
C HIS A 10 5.76 5.67 -8.86
N VAL A 11 4.89 6.12 -7.95
CA VAL A 11 5.06 5.91 -6.51
C VAL A 11 5.02 4.41 -6.27
N ALA A 12 6.20 3.85 -6.04
CA ALA A 12 6.35 2.47 -5.59
C ALA A 12 5.71 2.36 -4.20
N VAL A 13 4.66 1.55 -4.10
CA VAL A 13 3.99 1.27 -2.83
C VAL A 13 4.72 0.10 -2.19
N ALA A 14 5.21 0.25 -0.96
CA ALA A 14 5.82 -0.85 -0.22
C ALA A 14 4.88 -1.35 0.88
N CYS A 15 4.81 -2.67 1.05
CA CYS A 15 4.11 -3.32 2.14
C CYS A 15 4.85 -3.06 3.45
N ASP A 16 4.19 -2.46 4.43
CA ASP A 16 4.79 -2.15 5.73
C ASP A 16 5.05 -3.41 6.58
N VAL A 17 4.33 -4.50 6.30
CA VAL A 17 4.46 -5.78 7.04
C VAL A 17 5.63 -6.62 6.54
N CYS A 18 5.80 -6.76 5.21
CA CYS A 18 6.82 -7.63 4.63
C CYS A 18 7.92 -6.88 3.87
N GLY A 19 7.82 -5.55 3.73
CA GLY A 19 8.77 -4.70 3.03
C GLY A 19 8.78 -4.84 1.50
N ARG A 20 7.90 -5.67 0.92
CA ARG A 20 7.85 -5.88 -0.54
C ARG A 20 7.24 -4.66 -1.24
N THR A 21 7.87 -4.23 -2.33
CA THR A 21 7.27 -3.27 -3.26
C THR A 21 6.15 -3.95 -4.03
N LEU A 22 4.93 -3.44 -3.90
CA LEU A 22 3.79 -3.87 -4.70
C LEU A 22 3.92 -3.27 -6.11
N LEU A 23 3.85 -4.15 -7.11
CA LEU A 23 3.86 -3.76 -8.51
C LEU A 23 2.47 -3.29 -8.96
N ARG A 24 2.41 -2.67 -10.14
CA ARG A 24 1.11 -2.43 -10.80
C ARG A 24 0.37 -3.75 -10.99
N GLY A 25 -0.83 -3.83 -10.42
CA GLY A 25 -1.69 -5.02 -10.49
C GLY A 25 -1.74 -5.80 -9.18
N GLU A 26 -0.83 -5.56 -8.23
CA GLU A 26 -0.98 -6.09 -6.87
C GLU A 26 -1.95 -5.23 -6.05
N HIS A 27 -2.81 -5.90 -5.28
CA HIS A 27 -3.74 -5.23 -4.38
C HIS A 27 -3.04 -4.83 -3.08
N ALA A 28 -2.96 -3.52 -2.86
CA ALA A 28 -2.58 -2.93 -1.58
C ALA A 28 -3.83 -2.50 -0.83
N ASP A 29 -3.98 -2.99 0.39
CA ASP A 29 -4.93 -2.46 1.34
C ASP A 29 -4.29 -1.40 2.22
N THR A 30 -5.08 -0.38 2.54
CA THR A 30 -4.66 0.67 3.46
C THR A 30 -5.04 0.25 4.87
N PHE A 31 -4.09 0.30 5.80
CA PHE A 31 -4.30 0.06 7.22
C PHE A 31 -3.84 1.26 8.03
N ILE A 32 -4.41 1.46 9.21
CA ILE A 32 -4.03 2.49 10.18
C ILE A 32 -3.37 1.79 11.37
N ALA A 33 -2.11 2.13 11.62
CA ALA A 33 -1.33 1.65 12.76
C ALA A 33 -0.77 2.86 13.51
N GLY A 34 -1.14 3.04 14.78
CA GLY A 34 -0.69 4.17 15.59
C GLY A 34 -1.04 5.55 15.00
N GLY A 35 -2.17 5.65 14.30
CA GLY A 35 -2.62 6.88 13.63
C GLY A 35 -1.95 7.18 12.29
N SER A 36 -1.07 6.31 11.79
CA SER A 36 -0.43 6.45 10.48
C SER A 36 -0.96 5.41 9.48
N ARG A 37 -1.20 5.87 8.24
CA ARG A 37 -1.56 4.99 7.13
C ARG A 37 -0.37 4.16 6.69
N ARG A 38 -0.60 2.86 6.55
CA ARG A 38 0.36 1.84 6.11
C ARG A 38 -0.26 1.07 4.96
N MET A 39 0.51 0.84 3.92
CA MET A 39 0.08 0.03 2.78
C MET A 39 0.47 -1.42 3.07
N VAL A 40 -0.45 -2.35 2.89
CA VAL A 40 -0.25 -3.77 3.21
C VAL A 40 -0.70 -4.60 2.02
N CYS A 41 0.12 -5.51 1.54
CA CYS A 41 -0.29 -6.41 0.46
C CYS A 41 -1.39 -7.37 0.93
N GLU A 42 -2.23 -7.85 0.00
CA GLU A 42 -3.33 -8.78 0.28
C GLU A 42 -2.93 -9.97 1.18
N LEU A 43 -1.72 -10.51 0.98
CA LEU A 43 -1.15 -11.63 1.74
C LEU A 43 -0.84 -11.27 3.20
N CYS A 44 -0.55 -10.00 3.49
CA CYS A 44 -0.19 -9.54 4.82
C CYS A 44 -1.37 -8.88 5.56
N THR A 45 -2.55 -8.78 4.93
CA THR A 45 -3.74 -8.20 5.54
C THR A 45 -4.14 -8.91 6.83
N ALA A 46 -4.07 -10.24 6.86
CA ALA A 46 -4.36 -11.05 8.04
C ALA A 46 -3.36 -10.81 9.18
N ARG A 47 -2.09 -10.54 8.83
CA ARG A 47 -1.05 -10.19 9.81
C ARG A 47 -1.29 -8.82 10.41
N ALA A 48 -1.56 -7.82 9.57
CA ALA A 48 -1.91 -6.47 10.01
C ALA A 48 -3.15 -6.47 10.92
N ALA A 49 -4.20 -7.23 10.56
CA ALA A 49 -5.38 -7.39 11.41
C ALA A 49 -5.06 -8.07 12.76
N ASN A 50 -4.19 -9.09 12.77
CA ASN A 50 -3.73 -9.75 13.99
C ASN A 50 -2.86 -8.83 14.87
N GLU A 51 -2.11 -7.92 14.27
CA GLU A 51 -1.37 -6.86 14.98
C GLU A 51 -2.29 -5.75 15.53
N GLY A 52 -3.59 -5.80 15.23
CA GLY A 52 -4.57 -4.83 15.67
C GLY A 52 -4.63 -3.57 14.79
N TRP A 53 -4.16 -3.64 13.55
CA TRP A 53 -4.25 -2.51 12.62
C TRP A 53 -5.67 -2.41 12.06
N ILE A 54 -6.11 -1.18 11.79
CA ILE A 54 -7.48 -0.90 11.32
C ILE A 54 -7.45 -0.73 9.81
N ARG A 55 -8.18 -1.55 9.06
CA ARG A 55 -8.27 -1.42 7.59
C ARG A 55 -9.08 -0.18 7.21
N GLU A 56 -8.50 0.69 6.40
CA GLU A 56 -9.10 1.90 5.84
C GLU A 56 -9.81 1.50 4.53
N GLY A 57 -11.16 1.45 4.56
CA GLY A 57 -11.97 1.19 3.36
C GLY A 57 -12.72 -0.15 3.26
N ALA A 58 -12.93 -0.89 4.35
CA ALA A 58 -13.80 -2.09 4.33
C ALA A 58 -15.32 -1.79 4.21
N ASP A 59 -15.69 -0.53 4.05
CA ASP A 59 -17.05 -0.08 3.85
C ASP A 59 -17.10 0.75 2.58
N ASN A 60 -17.56 0.17 1.48
CA ASN A 60 -18.30 0.85 0.42
C ASN A 60 -19.03 -0.23 -0.41
N ASN A 61 -20.30 -0.44 -0.03
CA ASN A 61 -21.44 -1.07 -0.74
C ASN A 61 -21.59 -2.59 -0.73
#